data_AF-A0A442BP07-F1
#
_entry.id   AF-A0A442BP07-F1
#
_cell.length_a   1.000
_cell.length_b   1.000
_cell.length_c   1.000
_cell.angle_alpha   90.00
_cell.angle_beta   90.00
_cell.angle_gamma   90.00
#
_symmetry.space_group_name_H-M   'P 1'
#
loop_
_entity.id
_entity.type
_entity.pdbx_description
1 polymer ?
#
loop_
_entity_poly.entity_id
_entity_poly.type
_entity_poly.pdbx_seq_one_letter_code
_entity_poly.pdbx_strand_id
1 'polypeptide(L)'
;MRRSRMTTVSLLAALALGACTNAKDVLEPSAITPPANSAQSSAAPQGTSTTATTPTATAPAPTPAPSAAASSATPRTPAQTAALAKTRLQVAPIVGASVEAAAPLTAELQTRAKQRGLTLVGSTDQTATHVLKGYFSTMSEGKDTTVIYVWDIYDPSGNRLHRINGQQKAPAVGGGEGWPTVAPATMQAIADQTIDQFAAWLGSGGAG
;
A
#
# COMPACT_ATOMS: atom_id res chain seq x y z
N MET A 1 -63.76 3.76 -21.70
CA MET A 1 -63.14 5.11 -21.62
C MET A 1 -62.17 5.29 -22.78
N ARG A 2 -61.95 6.55 -23.16
CA ARG A 2 -61.75 7.06 -24.53
C ARG A 2 -60.29 7.04 -25.01
N ARG A 3 -60.14 7.05 -26.34
CA ARG A 3 -58.94 6.84 -27.17
C ARG A 3 -58.00 8.06 -27.29
N SER A 4 -56.71 7.75 -27.55
CA SER A 4 -55.73 8.35 -28.50
C SER A 4 -55.24 9.81 -28.40
N ARG A 5 -53.92 10.01 -28.55
CA ARG A 5 -53.16 10.56 -29.73
C ARG A 5 -51.66 10.71 -29.34
N MET A 6 -50.69 10.13 -30.08
CA MET A 6 -49.91 10.73 -31.21
C MET A 6 -49.16 12.02 -30.77
N THR A 7 -47.88 12.32 -31.02
CA THR A 7 -46.96 12.03 -32.15
C THR A 7 -45.58 12.71 -31.85
N THR A 8 -44.47 12.14 -32.35
CA THR A 8 -43.22 12.77 -32.89
C THR A 8 -42.41 13.75 -31.99
N VAL A 9 -41.08 13.77 -31.92
CA VAL A 9 -40.09 14.07 -32.97
C VAL A 9 -38.68 13.69 -32.50
N SER A 10 -37.94 12.97 -33.35
CA SER A 10 -36.49 12.81 -33.28
C SER A 10 -35.78 14.15 -33.50
N LEU A 11 -34.76 14.46 -32.69
CA LEU A 11 -33.71 15.39 -33.10
C LEU A 11 -32.34 14.75 -32.87
N LEU A 12 -31.71 14.35 -33.98
CA LEU A 12 -30.27 14.15 -34.10
C LEU A 12 -29.56 15.47 -33.84
N ALA A 13 -28.53 15.45 -32.99
CA ALA A 13 -27.45 16.42 -33.06
C ALA A 13 -26.12 15.68 -32.82
N ALA A 14 -25.50 15.27 -33.93
CA ALA A 14 -24.11 14.87 -33.98
C ALA A 14 -23.24 16.14 -33.94
N LEU A 15 -22.35 16.23 -32.95
CA LEU A 15 -21.25 17.18 -32.91
C LEU A 15 -19.95 16.39 -32.78
N ALA A 16 -19.34 16.12 -33.93
CA ALA A 16 -17.93 15.76 -34.04
C ALA A 16 -17.14 17.06 -34.23
N LEU A 17 -16.08 17.26 -33.43
CA LEU A 17 -14.92 18.19 -33.58
C LEU A 17 -14.22 18.23 -32.21
N GLY A 18 -12.94 17.92 -32.01
CA GLY A 18 -11.88 17.60 -32.93
C GLY A 18 -10.75 16.85 -32.20
N ALA A 19 -9.98 16.10 -32.99
CA ALA A 19 -8.73 15.52 -32.58
C ALA A 19 -7.64 16.61 -32.55
N CYS A 20 -6.95 16.75 -31.43
CA CYS A 20 -5.60 17.32 -31.41
C CYS A 20 -4.66 16.27 -30.82
N THR A 21 -4.22 15.36 -31.69
CA THR A 21 -2.99 14.61 -31.49
C THR A 21 -1.83 15.59 -31.71
N ASN A 22 -1.02 15.83 -30.69
CA ASN A 22 0.30 16.44 -30.84
C ASN A 22 1.34 15.41 -30.42
N ALA A 23 1.60 14.49 -31.35
CA ALA A 23 2.91 13.86 -31.44
C ALA A 23 3.80 14.78 -32.28
N LYS A 24 4.96 15.14 -31.72
CA LYS A 24 6.26 15.50 -32.36
C LYS A 24 6.84 16.84 -31.91
N ASP A 25 7.61 16.76 -30.83
CA ASP A 25 8.85 17.51 -30.57
C ASP A 25 9.66 16.48 -29.75
N VAL A 26 10.51 15.59 -30.30
CA VAL A 26 11.76 15.75 -31.07
C VAL A 26 12.63 16.86 -30.49
N LEU A 27 13.91 16.52 -30.25
CA LEU A 27 15.00 17.29 -29.61
C LEU A 27 15.09 17.08 -28.08
N GLU A 28 16.09 16.44 -27.47
CA GLU A 28 17.39 15.93 -27.89
C GLU A 28 17.87 14.79 -26.97
N PRO A 29 18.54 13.74 -27.49
CA PRO A 29 19.37 12.84 -26.71
C PRO A 29 20.84 13.22 -26.89
N SER A 30 21.46 13.82 -25.86
CA SER A 30 22.91 13.76 -25.53
C SER A 30 23.35 15.04 -24.83
N ALA A 31 23.78 14.92 -23.56
CA ALA A 31 24.91 15.66 -22.96
C ALA A 31 24.79 15.66 -21.43
N ILE A 32 25.20 14.56 -20.78
CA ILE A 32 25.81 14.70 -19.45
C ILE A 32 27.16 14.01 -19.50
N THR A 33 28.14 14.80 -19.92
CA THR A 33 29.57 14.53 -19.81
C THR A 33 29.95 14.60 -18.32
N PRO A 34 30.53 13.55 -17.71
CA PRO A 34 31.18 13.68 -16.42
C PRO A 34 32.50 14.47 -16.58
N PRO A 35 32.84 15.42 -15.70
CA PRO A 35 34.15 16.05 -15.76
C PRO A 35 35.23 15.01 -15.44
N ALA A 36 36.06 14.75 -16.44
CA ALA A 36 37.34 14.08 -16.30
C ALA A 36 38.27 14.99 -15.49
N ASN A 37 38.64 14.55 -14.29
CA ASN A 37 39.77 15.12 -13.57
C ASN A 37 40.95 14.15 -13.75
N SER A 38 41.77 14.43 -14.76
CA SER A 38 43.01 13.70 -15.02
C SER A 38 44.17 14.26 -14.19
N ALA A 39 45.01 13.31 -13.74
CA ALA A 39 46.42 13.43 -13.36
C ALA A 39 46.70 14.13 -11.99
N GLN A 40 47.59 13.63 -11.12
CA GLN A 40 48.85 12.94 -11.40
C GLN A 40 49.47 12.39 -10.09
N SER A 41 50.11 11.20 -10.18
CA SER A 41 51.39 10.81 -9.52
C SER A 41 51.50 10.80 -7.97
N SER A 42 52.20 9.91 -7.25
CA SER A 42 53.24 8.91 -7.54
C SER A 42 53.51 8.07 -6.27
N ALA A 43 54.25 6.97 -6.47
CA ALA A 43 55.20 6.34 -5.53
C ALA A 43 54.69 5.31 -4.50
N ALA A 44 55.09 4.06 -4.76
CA ALA A 44 55.33 3.00 -3.78
C ALA A 44 56.45 3.42 -2.78
N PRO A 45 56.54 2.73 -1.63
CA PRO A 45 57.59 1.71 -1.54
C PRO A 45 57.18 0.41 -0.84
N GLN A 46 57.89 -0.65 -1.22
CA GLN A 46 58.03 -1.92 -0.51
C GLN A 46 58.72 -1.75 0.85
N GLY A 47 58.39 -2.64 1.79
CA GLY A 47 59.14 -2.89 3.02
C GLY A 47 58.40 -3.91 3.90
N THR A 48 58.64 -5.20 3.72
CA THR A 48 59.38 -6.09 4.65
C THR A 48 58.66 -6.47 5.96
N SER A 49 58.46 -7.77 6.09
CA SER A 49 58.06 -8.55 7.26
C SER A 49 58.87 -8.22 8.52
N THR A 50 58.26 -8.34 9.72
CA THR A 50 58.76 -9.08 10.91
C THR A 50 57.81 -8.94 12.12
N THR A 51 57.36 -10.09 12.61
CA THR A 51 57.21 -10.60 14.00
C THR A 51 56.79 -9.70 15.18
N ALA A 52 55.68 -10.15 15.80
CA ALA A 52 55.29 -10.22 17.22
C ALA A 52 55.65 -9.09 18.22
N THR A 53 54.62 -8.66 18.97
CA THR A 53 54.63 -8.65 20.44
C THR A 53 53.21 -8.42 20.98
N THR A 54 52.80 -9.26 21.93
CA THR A 54 51.63 -9.10 22.81
C THR A 54 51.82 -7.87 23.71
N PRO A 55 50.72 -7.18 24.08
CA PRO A 55 50.49 -7.03 25.50
C PRO A 55 49.04 -7.33 25.89
N THR A 56 48.92 -8.12 26.96
CA THR A 56 47.73 -8.24 27.80
C THR A 56 47.35 -6.89 28.38
N ALA A 57 46.11 -6.44 28.16
CA ALA A 57 45.44 -5.45 29.01
C ALA A 57 43.91 -5.51 28.85
N THR A 58 43.28 -6.03 29.90
CA THR A 58 42.00 -5.59 30.47
C THR A 58 40.74 -5.64 29.59
N ALA A 59 39.93 -6.67 29.84
CA ALA A 59 38.54 -6.77 29.42
C ALA A 59 37.67 -5.65 30.02
N PRO A 60 36.81 -4.99 29.22
CA PRO A 60 35.58 -4.39 29.71
C PRO A 60 34.44 -5.43 29.65
N ALA A 61 33.63 -5.45 30.71
CA ALA A 61 32.45 -6.28 30.86
C ALA A 61 31.44 -6.13 29.69
N PRO A 62 30.68 -7.17 29.34
CA PRO A 62 29.60 -7.03 28.37
C PRO A 62 28.48 -6.17 28.98
N THR A 63 28.31 -4.97 28.43
CA THR A 63 27.06 -4.22 28.60
C THR A 63 25.93 -5.02 27.96
N PRO A 64 24.79 -5.25 28.62
CA PRO A 64 23.63 -5.87 27.98
C PRO A 64 23.10 -4.91 26.92
N ALA A 65 23.35 -5.21 25.65
CA ALA A 65 22.66 -4.57 24.54
C ALA A 65 21.16 -4.90 24.69
N PRO A 66 20.26 -3.89 24.73
CA PRO A 66 18.85 -4.18 24.63
C PRO A 66 18.60 -4.74 23.22
N SER A 67 18.32 -6.04 23.18
CA SER A 67 17.73 -6.68 22.01
C SER A 67 16.36 -6.06 21.77
N ALA A 68 16.29 -5.16 20.81
CA ALA A 68 15.05 -4.71 20.21
C ALA A 68 15.30 -4.50 18.71
N ALA A 69 15.44 -5.61 17.99
CA ALA A 69 15.09 -5.62 16.57
C ALA A 69 13.56 -5.48 16.48
N ALA A 70 13.06 -4.28 16.77
CA ALA A 70 11.73 -3.88 16.39
C ALA A 70 11.77 -3.66 14.88
N SER A 71 11.08 -4.53 14.14
CA SER A 71 10.80 -4.33 12.73
C SER A 71 10.41 -2.88 12.49
N SER A 72 11.07 -2.26 11.52
CA SER A 72 10.93 -0.85 11.15
C SER A 72 9.49 -0.52 10.73
N ALA A 73 8.62 -0.28 11.71
CA ALA A 73 7.39 0.45 11.50
C ALA A 73 7.77 1.93 11.44
N THR A 74 7.44 2.60 10.35
CA THR A 74 7.58 4.05 10.22
C THR A 74 6.98 4.74 11.45
N PRO A 75 7.69 5.68 12.10
CA PRO A 75 7.18 6.35 13.30
C PRO A 75 5.83 7.01 13.00
N ARG A 76 4.79 6.62 13.74
CA ARG A 76 3.45 7.21 13.60
C ARG A 76 3.42 8.55 14.33
N THR A 77 2.78 9.56 13.74
CA THR A 77 2.67 10.87 14.40
C THR A 77 1.65 10.84 15.55
N PRO A 78 1.77 11.73 16.56
CA PRO A 78 0.77 11.84 17.62
C PRO A 78 -0.65 12.10 17.08
N ALA A 79 -0.77 12.90 16.01
CA ALA A 79 -2.04 13.20 15.36
C ALA A 79 -2.71 11.94 14.78
N GLN A 80 -1.96 11.10 14.08
CA GLN A 80 -2.44 9.83 13.55
C GLN A 80 -2.92 8.89 14.67
N THR A 81 -2.18 8.81 15.78
CA THR A 81 -2.54 7.96 16.92
C THR A 81 -3.82 8.45 17.60
N ALA A 82 -3.94 9.75 17.83
CA ALA A 82 -5.14 10.34 18.43
C ALA A 82 -6.38 10.21 17.53
N ALA A 83 -6.22 10.31 16.21
CA ALA A 83 -7.30 10.12 15.26
C ALA A 83 -7.81 8.67 15.27
N LEU A 84 -6.92 7.68 15.17
CA LEU A 84 -7.27 6.25 15.25
C LEU A 84 -8.04 5.89 16.53
N ALA A 85 -7.63 6.44 17.67
CA ALA A 85 -8.27 6.18 18.96
C ALA A 85 -9.73 6.70 19.03
N LYS A 86 -10.08 7.71 18.23
CA LYS A 86 -11.44 8.25 18.13
C LYS A 86 -12.28 7.54 17.07
N THR A 87 -11.63 6.81 16.17
CA THR A 87 -12.28 6.11 15.06
C THR A 87 -12.87 4.78 15.51
N ARG A 88 -14.14 4.58 15.16
CA ARG A 88 -14.80 3.27 15.13
C ARG A 88 -14.97 2.86 13.68
N LEU A 89 -14.26 1.83 13.25
CA LEU A 89 -14.25 1.36 11.86
C LEU A 89 -15.07 0.09 11.72
N GLN A 90 -16.06 0.11 10.84
CA GLN A 90 -16.76 -1.08 10.39
C GLN A 90 -16.13 -1.58 9.10
N VAL A 91 -15.83 -2.88 9.02
CA VAL A 91 -15.34 -3.51 7.77
C VAL A 91 -16.50 -4.28 7.14
N ALA A 92 -16.89 -3.88 5.93
CA ALA A 92 -17.92 -4.57 5.17
C ALA A 92 -17.38 -5.88 4.56
N PRO A 93 -18.26 -6.82 4.16
CA PRO A 93 -17.85 -8.01 3.43
C PRO A 93 -17.02 -7.66 2.19
N ILE A 94 -15.93 -8.41 1.98
CA ILE A 94 -15.02 -8.21 0.86
C ILE A 94 -15.66 -8.71 -0.42
N VAL A 95 -15.56 -7.93 -1.49
CA VAL A 95 -16.08 -8.27 -2.81
C VAL A 95 -14.94 -8.69 -3.73
N GLY A 96 -15.14 -9.79 -4.48
CA GLY A 96 -14.23 -10.24 -5.53
C GLY A 96 -13.11 -11.18 -5.07
N ALA A 97 -12.85 -11.29 -3.77
CA ALA A 97 -11.97 -12.31 -3.18
C ALA A 97 -12.73 -13.58 -2.80
N SER A 98 -12.08 -14.75 -2.89
CA SER A 98 -12.64 -15.98 -2.29
C SER A 98 -12.62 -15.87 -0.77
N VAL A 99 -13.45 -16.66 -0.08
CA VAL A 99 -13.55 -16.64 1.39
C VAL A 99 -12.21 -17.05 2.03
N GLU A 100 -11.55 -18.04 1.42
CA GLU A 100 -10.25 -18.56 1.86
C GLU A 100 -9.15 -17.50 1.72
N ALA A 101 -9.15 -16.73 0.64
CA ALA A 101 -8.19 -15.64 0.43
C ALA A 101 -8.50 -14.42 1.32
N ALA A 102 -9.78 -14.14 1.60
CA ALA A 102 -10.20 -13.02 2.45
C ALA A 102 -10.00 -13.28 3.95
N ALA A 103 -9.93 -14.54 4.38
CA ALA A 103 -9.72 -14.92 5.78
C ALA A 103 -8.41 -14.34 6.38
N PRO A 104 -7.21 -14.54 5.79
CA PRO A 104 -5.97 -13.96 6.32
C PRO A 104 -5.98 -12.42 6.31
N LEU A 105 -6.57 -11.79 5.28
CA LEU A 105 -6.75 -10.34 5.23
C LEU A 105 -7.56 -9.83 6.42
N THR A 106 -8.71 -10.46 6.68
CA THR A 106 -9.63 -10.02 7.75
C THR A 106 -9.00 -10.22 9.13
N ALA A 107 -8.33 -11.36 9.34
CA ALA A 107 -7.62 -11.64 10.58
C ALA A 107 -6.52 -10.61 10.85
N GLU A 108 -5.73 -10.25 9.84
CA GLU A 108 -4.69 -9.22 10.01
C GLU A 108 -5.24 -7.82 10.18
N LEU A 109 -6.33 -7.45 9.48
CA LEU A 109 -7.00 -6.17 9.73
C LEU A 109 -7.41 -6.05 11.20
N GLN A 110 -7.93 -7.13 11.81
CA GLN A 110 -8.26 -7.17 13.23
C GLN A 110 -7.03 -7.06 14.13
N THR A 111 -5.98 -7.83 13.84
CA THR A 111 -4.72 -7.81 14.60
C THR A 111 -4.08 -6.43 14.55
N ARG A 112 -3.92 -5.85 13.35
CA ARG A 112 -3.35 -4.53 13.15
C ARG A 112 -4.21 -3.44 13.75
N ALA A 113 -5.53 -3.46 13.59
CA ALA A 113 -6.40 -2.47 14.20
C ALA A 113 -6.20 -2.42 15.73
N LYS A 114 -6.17 -3.59 16.40
CA LYS A 114 -5.90 -3.68 17.84
C LYS A 114 -4.52 -3.15 18.20
N GLN A 115 -3.47 -3.57 17.50
CA GLN A 115 -2.09 -3.08 17.72
C GLN A 115 -1.96 -1.56 17.54
N ARG A 116 -2.80 -0.97 16.68
CA ARG A 116 -2.76 0.43 16.31
C ARG A 116 -3.71 1.29 17.16
N GLY A 117 -4.52 0.69 18.04
CA GLY A 117 -5.50 1.38 18.88
C GLY A 117 -6.79 1.77 18.15
N LEU A 118 -7.06 1.16 16.99
CA LEU A 118 -8.27 1.37 16.20
C LEU A 118 -9.37 0.41 16.68
N THR A 119 -10.55 0.96 16.96
CA THR A 119 -11.72 0.15 17.34
C THR A 119 -12.41 -0.39 16.10
N LEU A 120 -12.44 -1.71 15.93
CA LEU A 120 -13.30 -2.35 14.93
C LEU A 120 -14.66 -2.67 15.52
N VAL A 121 -15.72 -2.31 14.81
CA VAL A 121 -17.10 -2.59 15.21
C VAL A 121 -17.74 -3.60 14.25
N GLY A 122 -18.75 -4.32 14.75
CA GLY A 122 -19.46 -5.34 13.98
C GLY A 122 -20.30 -4.74 12.86
N SER A 123 -20.66 -5.56 11.86
CA SER A 123 -21.38 -5.10 10.67
C SER A 123 -22.79 -4.57 10.91
N THR A 124 -23.36 -4.82 12.09
CA THR A 124 -24.70 -4.36 12.50
C THR A 124 -24.64 -3.23 13.53
N ASP A 125 -23.44 -2.78 13.91
CA ASP A 125 -23.23 -1.75 14.91
C ASP A 125 -23.42 -0.36 14.29
N GLN A 126 -24.32 0.44 14.86
CA GLN A 126 -24.63 1.79 14.37
C GLN A 126 -23.68 2.86 14.91
N THR A 127 -22.71 2.49 15.77
CA THR A 127 -21.70 3.39 16.32
C THR A 127 -20.46 3.55 15.42
N ALA A 128 -20.46 2.90 14.25
CA ALA A 128 -19.42 3.07 13.25
C ALA A 128 -19.31 4.54 12.86
N THR A 129 -18.09 5.08 12.96
CA THR A 129 -17.77 6.42 12.44
C THR A 129 -17.36 6.37 10.98
N HIS A 130 -16.85 5.22 10.54
CA HIS A 130 -16.34 4.99 9.20
C HIS A 130 -16.70 3.57 8.77
N VAL A 131 -17.07 3.40 7.50
CA VAL A 131 -17.33 2.10 6.89
C VAL A 131 -16.32 1.85 5.77
N LEU A 132 -15.57 0.76 5.87
CA LEU A 132 -14.56 0.33 4.92
C LEU A 132 -15.13 -0.76 4.01
N LYS A 133 -15.16 -0.51 2.70
CA LYS A 133 -15.66 -1.45 1.68
C LYS A 133 -14.55 -1.85 0.73
N GLY A 134 -14.28 -3.16 0.62
CA GLY A 134 -13.15 -3.70 -0.13
C GLY A 134 -13.55 -4.40 -1.42
N TYR A 135 -12.83 -4.10 -2.50
CA TYR A 135 -12.97 -4.68 -3.82
C TYR A 135 -11.62 -5.22 -4.28
N PHE A 136 -11.60 -6.50 -4.63
CA PHE A 136 -10.37 -7.23 -4.86
C PHE A 136 -10.44 -8.02 -6.17
N SER A 137 -9.31 -8.11 -6.86
CA SER A 137 -9.14 -8.94 -8.04
C SER A 137 -7.74 -9.53 -8.07
N THR A 138 -7.56 -10.59 -8.85
CA THR A 138 -6.27 -11.23 -9.06
C THR A 138 -5.93 -11.26 -10.54
N MET A 139 -4.64 -11.14 -10.82
CA MET A 139 -4.04 -11.34 -12.13
C MET A 139 -2.79 -12.20 -11.95
N SER A 140 -2.77 -13.34 -12.61
CA SER A 140 -1.65 -14.28 -12.55
C SER A 140 -0.80 -14.09 -13.82
N GLU A 141 0.52 -14.00 -13.64
CA GLU A 141 1.49 -13.70 -14.69
C GLU A 141 2.74 -14.56 -14.49
N GLY A 142 2.87 -15.61 -15.31
CA GLY A 142 3.98 -16.54 -15.23
C GLY A 142 4.05 -17.24 -13.89
N LYS A 143 5.06 -16.89 -13.07
CA LYS A 143 5.30 -17.49 -11.74
C LYS A 143 4.83 -16.60 -10.57
N ASP A 144 4.22 -15.46 -10.88
CA ASP A 144 3.80 -14.48 -9.90
C ASP A 144 2.29 -14.24 -10.00
N THR A 145 1.65 -13.92 -8.88
CA THR A 145 0.26 -13.48 -8.81
C THR A 145 0.19 -12.09 -8.22
N THR A 146 -0.53 -11.21 -8.90
CA THR A 146 -0.81 -9.84 -8.48
C THR A 146 -2.23 -9.74 -7.94
N VAL A 147 -2.37 -9.28 -6.71
CA VAL A 147 -3.65 -8.90 -6.11
C VAL A 147 -3.83 -7.40 -6.30
N ILE A 148 -4.90 -6.98 -6.96
CA ILE A 148 -5.29 -5.57 -7.09
C ILE A 148 -6.43 -5.30 -6.13
N TYR A 149 -6.32 -4.25 -5.34
CA TYR A 149 -7.30 -3.91 -4.31
C TYR A 149 -7.71 -2.44 -4.35
N VAL A 150 -8.98 -2.20 -4.05
CA VAL A 150 -9.57 -0.88 -3.84
C VAL A 150 -10.40 -0.93 -2.56
N TRP A 151 -10.20 0.06 -1.72
CA TRP A 151 -10.92 0.28 -0.50
C TRP A 151 -11.60 1.64 -0.57
N ASP A 152 -12.91 1.66 -0.42
CA ASP A 152 -13.68 2.89 -0.28
C ASP A 152 -14.04 3.10 1.20
N ILE A 153 -13.78 4.30 1.70
CA ILE A 153 -14.09 4.74 3.06
C ILE A 153 -15.32 5.64 2.99
N TYR A 154 -16.34 5.29 3.76
CA TYR A 154 -17.60 6.01 3.84
C TYR A 154 -17.85 6.56 5.24
N ASP A 155 -18.58 7.68 5.30
CA ASP A 155 -19.20 8.15 6.54
C ASP A 155 -20.48 7.34 6.86
N PRO A 156 -21.09 7.53 8.05
CA PRO A 156 -22.32 6.83 8.41
C PRO A 156 -23.54 7.25 7.57
N SER A 157 -23.46 8.39 6.86
CA SER A 157 -24.50 8.88 5.95
C SER A 157 -24.40 8.26 4.55
N GLY A 158 -23.35 7.48 4.28
CA GLY A 158 -23.12 6.83 2.99
C GLY A 158 -22.35 7.69 1.98
N ASN A 159 -21.77 8.81 2.40
CA ASN A 159 -20.89 9.60 1.53
C ASN A 159 -19.50 8.96 1.49
N ARG A 160 -18.92 8.81 0.29
CA ARG A 160 -17.54 8.34 0.16
C ARG A 160 -16.58 9.47 0.53
N LEU A 161 -15.86 9.28 1.63
CA LEU A 161 -14.87 10.21 2.15
C LEU A 161 -13.52 10.06 1.46
N HIS A 162 -13.10 8.82 1.22
CA HIS A 162 -11.76 8.54 0.72
C HIS A 162 -11.69 7.20 -0.01
N ARG A 163 -10.62 7.04 -0.79
CA ARG A 163 -10.30 5.81 -1.50
C ARG A 163 -8.82 5.48 -1.31
N ILE A 164 -8.58 4.27 -0.83
CA ILE A 164 -7.26 3.63 -0.80
C ILE A 164 -7.23 2.61 -1.94
N ASN A 165 -6.16 2.55 -2.70
CA ASN A 165 -5.99 1.54 -3.74
C ASN A 165 -4.54 1.09 -3.81
N GLY A 166 -4.33 -0.07 -4.42
CA GLY A 166 -2.98 -0.59 -4.58
C GLY A 166 -2.98 -1.94 -5.26
N GLN A 167 -1.77 -2.46 -5.41
CA GLN A 167 -1.53 -3.79 -5.93
C GLN A 167 -0.39 -4.43 -5.14
N GLN A 168 -0.47 -5.74 -4.96
CA GLN A 168 0.55 -6.53 -4.30
C GLN A 168 0.89 -7.72 -5.20
N LYS A 169 2.12 -7.72 -5.73
CA LYS A 169 2.65 -8.82 -6.54
C LYS A 169 3.50 -9.72 -5.66
N ALA A 170 3.24 -11.01 -5.70
CA ALA A 170 3.98 -12.01 -4.95
C ALA A 170 4.17 -13.29 -5.79
N PRO A 171 5.17 -14.12 -5.47
CA PRO A 171 5.28 -15.45 -6.08
C PRO A 171 3.98 -16.23 -5.88
N ALA A 172 3.50 -16.87 -6.95
CA ALA A 172 2.35 -17.76 -6.89
C ALA A 172 2.67 -18.97 -5.99
N VAL A 173 1.74 -19.37 -5.13
CA VAL A 173 1.84 -20.60 -4.34
C VAL A 173 1.00 -21.70 -4.98
N GLY A 174 1.59 -22.87 -5.23
CA GLY A 174 0.89 -23.98 -5.87
C GLY A 174 0.74 -23.81 -7.39
N GLY A 175 -0.12 -24.64 -7.99
CA GLY A 175 -0.43 -24.61 -9.42
C GLY A 175 -1.83 -24.06 -9.70
N GLY A 176 -2.01 -23.43 -10.85
CA GLY A 176 -3.27 -22.83 -11.28
C GLY A 176 -3.17 -21.30 -11.42
N GLU A 177 -4.32 -20.62 -11.42
CA GLU A 177 -4.43 -19.18 -11.65
C GLU A 177 -5.41 -18.57 -10.63
N GLY A 178 -5.25 -17.28 -10.31
CA GLY A 178 -6.18 -16.53 -9.46
C GLY A 178 -6.02 -16.80 -7.96
N TRP A 179 -7.12 -16.75 -7.21
CA TRP A 179 -7.12 -16.78 -5.74
C TRP A 179 -6.39 -17.95 -5.07
N PRO A 180 -6.47 -19.20 -5.55
CA PRO A 180 -5.76 -20.33 -4.95
C PRO A 180 -4.24 -20.15 -4.96
N THR A 181 -3.72 -19.31 -5.85
CA THR A 181 -2.27 -19.04 -5.97
C THR A 181 -1.77 -17.89 -5.10
N VAL A 182 -2.67 -17.19 -4.42
CA VAL A 182 -2.32 -16.06 -3.54
C VAL A 182 -1.87 -16.61 -2.20
N ALA A 183 -0.61 -16.35 -1.84
CA ALA A 183 -0.11 -16.71 -0.51
C ALA A 183 -0.87 -15.95 0.58
N PRO A 184 -1.13 -16.57 1.75
CA PRO A 184 -1.73 -15.87 2.89
C PRO A 184 -0.97 -14.59 3.25
N ALA A 185 0.37 -14.65 3.26
CA ALA A 185 1.25 -13.52 3.55
C ALA A 185 1.02 -12.31 2.62
N THR A 186 0.61 -12.53 1.37
CA THR A 186 0.27 -11.44 0.44
C THR A 186 -0.94 -10.67 0.93
N MET A 187 -1.98 -11.39 1.38
CA MET A 187 -3.21 -10.79 1.91
C MET A 187 -2.97 -10.12 3.26
N GLN A 188 -2.11 -10.70 4.09
CA GLN A 188 -1.65 -10.11 5.35
C GLN A 188 -0.94 -8.77 5.11
N ALA A 189 -0.01 -8.72 4.14
CA ALA A 189 0.69 -7.49 3.79
C ALA A 189 -0.26 -6.39 3.26
N ILE A 190 -1.31 -6.77 2.52
CA ILE A 190 -2.32 -5.80 2.07
C ILE A 190 -3.10 -5.22 3.27
N ALA A 191 -3.44 -6.03 4.27
CA ALA A 191 -4.09 -5.54 5.49
C ALA A 191 -3.22 -4.51 6.22
N ASP A 192 -1.92 -4.81 6.37
CA ASP A 192 -0.94 -3.91 6.99
C ASP A 192 -0.88 -2.56 6.27
N GLN A 193 -0.71 -2.60 4.95
CA GLN A 193 -0.68 -1.41 4.10
C GLN A 193 -1.99 -0.62 4.17
N THR A 194 -3.13 -1.31 4.27
CA THR A 194 -4.45 -0.66 4.34
C THR A 194 -4.61 0.12 5.64
N ILE A 195 -4.25 -0.47 6.79
CA ILE A 195 -4.34 0.22 8.09
C ILE A 195 -3.38 1.39 8.17
N ASP A 196 -2.17 1.25 7.61
CA ASP A 196 -1.18 2.34 7.61
C ASP A 196 -1.63 3.51 6.73
N GLN A 197 -2.18 3.23 5.53
CA GLN A 197 -2.75 4.28 4.67
C GLN A 197 -3.98 4.94 5.30
N PHE A 198 -4.85 4.14 5.93
CA PHE A 198 -6.01 4.65 6.65
C PHE A 198 -5.61 5.57 7.81
N ALA A 199 -4.63 5.16 8.62
CA ALA A 199 -4.08 5.97 9.69
C ALA A 199 -3.46 7.28 9.19
N ALA A 200 -2.73 7.20 8.07
CA ALA A 200 -2.11 8.38 7.46
C ALA A 200 -3.16 9.40 7.01
N TRP A 201 -4.21 8.95 6.33
CA TRP A 201 -5.33 9.77 5.91
C TRP A 201 -6.10 10.40 7.08
N LEU A 202 -6.36 9.64 8.15
CA LEU A 202 -6.98 10.18 9.36
C LEU A 202 -6.12 11.29 9.98
N GLY A 203 -4.80 11.11 10.02
CA GLY A 203 -3.86 12.08 10.56
C GLY A 203 -3.69 13.35 9.74
N SER A 204 -4.05 13.34 8.44
CA SER A 204 -4.05 14.52 7.58
C SER A 204 -5.35 15.33 7.64
N GLY A 205 -6.26 15.00 8.55
CA GLY A 205 -7.56 15.67 8.70
C GLY A 205 -8.69 15.06 7.88
N GLY A 206 -8.49 13.90 7.25
CA GLY A 206 -9.55 13.23 6.49
C GLY A 206 -10.73 12.70 7.31
N ALA A 207 -10.59 12.68 8.63
CA ALA A 207 -11.58 12.13 9.57
C ALA A 207 -12.74 13.08 9.92
N GLY A 208 -12.72 14.33 9.44
CA GLY A 208 -13.59 15.42 9.91
C GLY A 208 -14.27 16.21 8.80
#